data_AF-B5JQM6-F1
#
_entry.id   AF-B5JQM6-F1
#
_cell.length_a   1.000
_cell.length_b   1.000
_cell.length_c   1.000
_cell.angle_alpha   90.00
_cell.angle_beta   90.00
_cell.angle_gamma   90.00
#
_symmetry.space_group_name_H-M   'P 1'
#
loop_
_entity.id
_entity.type
_entity.pdbx_description
1 polymer ?
#
loop_
_entity_poly.entity_id
_entity_poly.type
_entity_poly.pdbx_seq_one_letter_code
_entity_poly.pdbx_strand_id
1 'polypeptide(L)'
;MNRLSRLSLLATATVALLLGGCAESPYDDVHAAPREIQAWENADISDYDKSQLLVHLNMLADESQKAAAAAAYVEFHHLEVALTPTLEALEIKAAGNEKALATIGVLKPLATKLHLAGHDGNVPMGTKLAASIADLSRRLATEMQ
;
A
#
# COMPACT_ATOMS: atom_id res chain seq x y z
N MET A 1 -52.45 -38.25 -30.03
CA MET A 1 -51.48 -38.28 -28.92
C MET A 1 -50.22 -38.97 -29.40
N ASN A 2 -49.08 -38.27 -29.51
CA ASN A 2 -47.74 -38.83 -29.30
C ASN A 2 -46.64 -37.75 -29.36
N ARG A 3 -46.13 -37.44 -28.16
CA ARG A 3 -44.73 -37.26 -27.75
C ARG A 3 -43.81 -36.33 -28.55
N LEU A 4 -43.72 -35.12 -27.99
CA LEU A 4 -42.54 -34.30 -27.69
C LEU A 4 -41.14 -34.91 -27.93
N SER A 5 -40.22 -33.95 -28.16
CA SER A 5 -38.80 -33.94 -27.79
C SER A 5 -37.79 -34.34 -28.86
N ARG A 6 -37.30 -33.33 -29.59
CA ARG A 6 -35.88 -33.24 -29.98
C ARG A 6 -35.39 -31.80 -29.79
N LEU A 7 -35.07 -31.49 -28.54
CA LEU A 7 -34.10 -30.46 -28.19
C LEU A 7 -32.69 -30.95 -28.59
N SER A 8 -31.80 -29.98 -28.74
CA SER A 8 -30.34 -30.10 -28.86
C SER A 8 -29.87 -30.37 -30.30
N LEU A 9 -28.98 -29.56 -30.88
CA LEU A 9 -27.74 -29.08 -30.29
C LEU A 9 -27.30 -27.79 -31.01
N LEU A 10 -27.39 -26.63 -30.35
CA LEU A 10 -26.59 -25.47 -30.74
C LEU A 10 -25.14 -25.78 -30.39
N ALA A 11 -24.33 -26.15 -31.36
CA ALA A 11 -22.89 -26.10 -31.23
C ALA A 11 -22.44 -24.64 -31.44
N THR A 12 -22.63 -23.80 -30.43
CA THR A 12 -21.92 -22.52 -30.35
C THR A 12 -20.56 -22.80 -29.75
N ALA A 13 -19.55 -22.85 -30.63
CA ALA A 13 -18.15 -22.90 -30.25
C ALA A 13 -17.76 -21.58 -29.59
N THR A 14 -17.83 -21.52 -28.26
CA THR A 14 -17.29 -20.40 -27.48
C THR A 14 -15.78 -20.61 -27.31
N VAL A 15 -15.02 -20.35 -28.38
CA VAL A 15 -13.59 -20.06 -28.26
C VAL A 15 -13.48 -18.54 -28.14
N ALA A 16 -13.61 -18.04 -26.91
CA ALA A 16 -13.16 -16.71 -26.55
C ALA A 16 -11.95 -16.88 -25.65
N LEU A 17 -10.78 -16.65 -26.24
CA LEU A 17 -9.49 -16.54 -25.59
C LEU A 17 -9.60 -15.65 -24.35
N LEU A 18 -9.64 -16.25 -23.16
CA LEU A 18 -9.14 -15.61 -21.95
C LEU A 18 -7.62 -15.83 -21.93
N LEU A 19 -6.93 -15.27 -22.93
CA LEU A 19 -5.52 -14.93 -22.74
C LEU A 19 -5.53 -13.79 -21.75
N GLY A 20 -5.03 -14.07 -20.55
CA GLY A 20 -4.80 -13.09 -19.52
C GLY A 20 -4.05 -11.92 -20.14
N GLY A 21 -4.74 -10.77 -20.21
CA GLY A 21 -4.05 -9.50 -20.31
C GLY A 21 -3.23 -9.38 -19.04
N CYS A 22 -1.92 -9.60 -19.15
CA CYS A 22 -0.97 -8.89 -18.31
C CYS A 22 -1.37 -7.43 -18.42
N ALA A 23 -1.99 -6.88 -17.39
CA ALA A 23 -2.18 -5.44 -17.32
C ALA A 23 -0.78 -4.86 -17.23
N GLU A 24 -0.23 -4.44 -18.37
CA GLU A 24 0.79 -3.40 -18.36
C GLU A 24 0.19 -2.27 -17.55
N SER A 25 0.88 -1.87 -16.48
CA SER A 25 0.52 -0.67 -15.73
C SER A 25 0.29 0.44 -16.76
N PRO A 26 -0.90 1.07 -16.83
CA PRO A 26 -1.19 2.11 -17.81
C PRO A 26 -0.28 3.35 -17.71
N TYR A 27 0.62 3.38 -16.73
CA TYR A 27 1.61 4.42 -16.53
C TYR A 27 2.99 3.78 -16.44
N ASP A 28 3.83 4.05 -17.45
CA ASP A 28 5.29 3.82 -17.41
C ASP A 28 5.94 4.66 -16.29
N ASP A 29 5.26 5.73 -15.85
CA ASP A 29 5.71 6.62 -14.79
C ASP A 29 4.57 6.92 -13.80
N VAL A 30 4.68 6.37 -12.59
CA VAL A 30 3.72 6.57 -11.48
C VAL A 30 3.58 8.04 -11.07
N HIS A 31 4.61 8.87 -11.30
CA HIS A 31 4.62 10.28 -10.91
C HIS A 31 3.68 11.15 -11.77
N ALA A 32 3.33 10.68 -12.97
CA ALA A 32 2.47 11.40 -13.90
C ALA A 32 1.00 10.93 -13.87
N ALA A 33 0.68 9.90 -13.07
CA ALA A 33 -0.66 9.35 -12.99
C ALA A 33 -1.64 10.38 -12.37
N PRO A 34 -2.78 10.69 -13.02
CA PRO A 34 -3.76 11.62 -12.47
C PRO A 34 -4.43 11.04 -11.23
N ARG A 35 -4.40 11.80 -10.12
CA ARG A 35 -5.03 11.41 -8.86
C ARG A 35 -5.34 12.61 -7.98
N GLU A 36 -6.14 12.39 -6.95
CA GLU A 36 -6.43 13.39 -5.93
C GLU A 36 -5.29 13.44 -4.91
N ILE A 37 -4.74 14.63 -4.68
CA ILE A 37 -3.76 14.87 -3.62
C ILE A 37 -4.45 14.65 -2.27
N GLN A 38 -3.85 13.80 -1.45
CA GLN A 38 -4.37 13.45 -0.14
C GLN A 38 -3.86 14.42 0.93
N ALA A 39 -4.67 14.63 1.96
CA ALA A 39 -4.33 15.56 3.05
C ALA A 39 -3.03 15.16 3.78
N TRP A 40 -2.74 13.86 3.86
CA TRP A 40 -1.57 13.33 4.54
C TRP A 40 -0.25 13.61 3.81
N GLU A 41 -0.27 13.92 2.52
CA GLU A 41 0.92 14.26 1.73
C GLU A 41 1.51 15.62 2.08
N ASN A 42 0.65 16.53 2.55
CA ASN A 42 1.03 17.91 2.87
C ASN A 42 1.06 18.15 4.39
N ALA A 43 1.10 17.08 5.19
CA ALA A 43 1.22 17.21 6.62
C ALA A 43 2.58 17.84 6.96
N ASP A 44 2.56 19.01 7.61
CA ASP A 44 3.78 19.62 8.15
C ASP A 44 4.15 18.91 9.45
N ILE A 45 4.98 17.88 9.34
CA ILE A 45 5.41 17.06 10.47
C ILE A 45 6.60 17.66 11.23
N SER A 46 7.16 18.78 10.77
CA SER A 46 8.40 19.33 11.32
C SER A 46 8.27 19.72 12.80
N ASP A 47 7.07 20.16 13.18
CA ASP A 47 6.72 20.56 14.55
C ASP A 47 5.99 19.46 15.35
N TYR A 48 5.80 18.27 14.80
CA TYR A 48 5.06 17.21 15.51
C TYR A 48 5.85 16.69 16.71
N ASP A 49 5.16 16.57 17.85
CA ASP A 49 5.66 15.83 18.99
C ASP A 49 5.62 14.31 18.76
N LYS A 50 6.18 13.54 19.71
CA LYS A 50 6.22 12.08 19.63
C LYS A 50 4.82 11.46 19.42
N SER A 51 3.81 11.96 20.13
CA SER A 51 2.44 11.43 20.07
C SER A 51 1.83 11.71 18.69
N GLN A 52 1.98 12.94 18.19
CA GLN A 52 1.49 13.35 16.87
C GLN A 52 2.16 12.55 15.75
N LEU A 53 3.47 12.30 15.84
CA LEU A 53 4.18 11.46 14.87
C LEU A 53 3.67 10.01 14.87
N LEU A 54 3.40 9.42 16.03
CA LEU A 54 2.83 8.07 16.12
C LEU A 54 1.39 8.01 15.57
N VAL A 55 0.59 9.04 15.80
CA VAL A 55 -0.75 9.17 15.20
C VAL A 55 -0.64 9.26 13.69
N HIS A 56 0.27 10.09 13.18
CA HIS A 56 0.48 10.26 11.75
C HIS A 56 0.98 8.96 11.10
N LEU A 57 1.95 8.26 11.71
CA LEU A 57 2.41 6.95 11.23
C LEU A 57 1.28 5.92 11.16
N ASN A 58 0.42 5.83 12.18
CA ASN A 58 -0.71 4.90 12.16
C ASN A 58 -1.73 5.24 11.08
N MET A 59 -2.00 6.53 10.86
CA MET A 59 -2.85 6.96 9.75
C MET A 59 -2.24 6.57 8.40
N LEU A 60 -0.94 6.80 8.17
CA LEU A 60 -0.26 6.38 6.92
C LEU A 60 -0.30 4.86 6.72
N ALA A 61 -0.21 4.09 7.80
CA ALA A 61 -0.35 2.65 7.75
C ALA A 61 -1.77 2.20 7.36
N ASP A 62 -2.80 2.88 7.87
CA ASP A 62 -4.19 2.64 7.49
C ASP A 62 -4.45 3.02 6.03
N GLU A 63 -3.90 4.14 5.56
CA GLU A 63 -3.96 4.53 4.15
C GLU A 63 -3.25 3.52 3.24
N SER A 64 -2.14 2.94 3.69
CA SER A 64 -1.47 1.85 2.97
C SER A 64 -2.37 0.60 2.84
N GLN A 65 -3.13 0.27 3.89
CA GLN A 65 -4.12 -0.81 3.83
C GLN A 65 -5.25 -0.49 2.85
N LYS A 66 -5.76 0.74 2.85
CA LYS A 66 -6.83 1.17 1.92
C LYS A 66 -6.35 1.13 0.48
N ALA A 67 -5.16 1.65 0.19
CA ALA A 67 -4.54 1.58 -1.12
C ALA A 67 -4.39 0.14 -1.60
N ALA A 68 -3.95 -0.77 -0.71
CA ALA A 68 -3.83 -2.19 -1.03
C ALA A 68 -5.18 -2.86 -1.33
N ALA A 69 -6.21 -2.57 -0.54
CA ALA A 69 -7.56 -3.09 -0.76
C ALA A 69 -8.19 -2.59 -2.06
N ALA A 70 -7.85 -1.37 -2.47
CA ALA A 70 -8.29 -0.76 -3.72
C ALA A 70 -7.40 -1.11 -4.93
N ALA A 71 -6.33 -1.87 -4.74
CA ALA A 71 -5.28 -2.10 -5.75
C ALA A 71 -4.72 -0.79 -6.35
N ALA A 72 -4.70 0.29 -5.56
CA ALA A 72 -4.26 1.61 -5.96
C ALA A 72 -2.73 1.72 -5.85
N TYR A 73 -2.01 1.10 -6.78
CA TYR A 73 -0.55 1.02 -6.75
C TYR A 73 0.16 2.38 -6.84
N VAL A 74 -0.48 3.40 -7.44
CA VAL A 74 0.02 4.77 -7.46
C VAL A 74 0.15 5.35 -6.04
N GLU A 75 -0.80 5.02 -5.16
CA GLU A 75 -0.78 5.51 -3.78
C GLU A 75 0.40 4.96 -2.99
N PHE A 76 0.91 3.76 -3.33
CA PHE A 76 2.08 3.18 -2.67
C PHE A 76 3.34 4.05 -2.81
N HIS A 77 3.51 4.72 -3.96
CA HIS A 77 4.60 5.66 -4.18
C HIS A 77 4.49 6.84 -3.21
N HIS A 78 3.33 7.50 -3.16
CA HIS A 78 3.13 8.69 -2.33
C HIS A 78 3.14 8.39 -0.83
N LEU A 79 2.65 7.21 -0.43
CA LEU A 79 2.70 6.75 0.95
C LEU A 79 4.15 6.61 1.44
N GLU A 80 5.08 6.14 0.61
CA GLU A 80 6.49 6.12 0.98
C GLU A 80 7.04 7.53 1.20
N VAL A 81 6.72 8.48 0.32
CA VAL A 81 7.13 9.89 0.44
C VAL A 81 6.68 10.50 1.77
N ALA A 82 5.51 10.10 2.29
CA ALA A 82 5.04 10.55 3.61
C ALA A 82 5.59 9.71 4.78
N LEU A 83 5.77 8.39 4.60
CA LEU A 83 6.29 7.48 5.62
C LEU A 83 7.75 7.81 5.98
N THR A 84 8.60 8.08 4.98
CA THR A 84 10.03 8.33 5.17
C THR A 84 10.32 9.48 6.15
N PRO A 85 9.83 10.72 5.95
CA PRO A 85 10.10 11.82 6.87
C PRO A 85 9.46 11.58 8.25
N THR A 86 8.32 10.89 8.31
CA THR A 86 7.67 10.51 9.58
C THR A 86 8.57 9.58 10.40
N LEU A 87 9.15 8.56 9.75
CA LEU A 87 10.04 7.59 10.39
C LEU A 87 11.37 8.23 10.81
N GLU A 88 11.90 9.16 10.02
CA GLU A 88 13.09 9.94 10.38
C GLU A 88 12.86 10.82 11.62
N ALA A 89 11.72 11.52 11.67
CA ALA A 89 11.35 12.30 12.84
C ALA A 89 11.16 11.43 14.08
N LEU A 90 10.51 10.25 13.95
CA LEU A 90 10.36 9.29 15.04
C LEU A 90 11.70 8.71 15.51
N GLU A 91 12.65 8.50 14.61
CA GLU A 91 14.00 8.00 14.96
C GLU A 91 14.70 8.96 15.93
N ILE A 92 14.61 10.26 15.67
CA ILE A 92 15.13 11.31 16.57
C ILE A 92 14.45 11.22 17.94
N LYS A 93 13.12 11.06 17.98
CA LYS A 93 12.36 10.96 19.24
C LYS A 93 12.61 9.63 19.98
N ALA A 94 13.06 8.59 19.27
CA ALA A 94 13.40 7.28 19.81
C ALA A 94 14.84 7.19 20.34
N ALA A 95 15.59 8.29 20.37
CA ALA A 95 16.96 8.31 20.89
C ALA A 95 17.03 7.71 22.31
N GLY A 96 17.83 6.64 22.45
CA GLY A 96 17.96 5.89 23.71
C GLY A 96 16.98 4.73 23.90
N ASN A 97 16.06 4.50 22.96
CA ASN A 97 15.17 3.33 22.96
C ASN A 97 15.57 2.37 21.84
N GLU A 98 16.49 1.45 22.15
CA GLU A 98 17.05 0.49 21.18
C GLU A 98 15.98 -0.35 20.48
N LYS A 99 14.91 -0.70 21.19
CA LYS A 99 13.83 -1.53 20.65
C LYS A 99 13.02 -0.76 19.60
N ALA A 100 12.65 0.49 19.90
CA ALA A 100 11.97 1.37 18.97
C ALA A 100 12.85 1.67 17.74
N LEU A 101 14.15 1.93 17.94
CA LEU A 101 15.11 2.15 16.85
C LEU A 101 15.22 0.92 15.94
N ALA A 102 15.24 -0.29 16.50
CA ALA A 102 15.24 -1.52 15.70
C ALA A 102 13.95 -1.66 14.88
N THR A 103 12.79 -1.35 15.45
CA THR A 103 11.51 -1.37 14.73
C THR A 103 11.47 -0.32 13.60
N ILE A 104 11.94 0.90 13.85
CA ILE A 104 12.05 1.95 12.82
C ILE A 104 13.00 1.52 11.70
N GLY A 105 14.14 0.91 12.05
CA GLY A 105 15.10 0.37 11.09
C GLY A 105 14.53 -0.71 10.17
N VAL A 106 13.48 -1.42 10.59
CA VAL A 106 12.73 -2.36 9.75
C VAL A 106 11.64 -1.66 8.94
N LEU A 107 10.96 -0.66 9.51
CA LEU A 107 9.90 0.09 8.84
C LEU A 107 10.42 0.86 7.61
N LYS A 108 11.58 1.52 7.71
CA LYS A 108 12.19 2.29 6.59
C LYS A 108 12.35 1.48 5.30
N PRO A 109 13.05 0.32 5.28
CA PRO A 109 13.17 -0.48 4.06
C PRO A 109 11.84 -1.10 3.60
N LEU A 110 10.84 -1.25 4.47
CA LEU A 110 9.50 -1.66 4.04
C LEU A 110 8.77 -0.55 3.28
N ALA A 111 8.89 0.71 3.71
CA ALA A 111 8.34 1.86 2.99
C ALA A 111 8.97 1.97 1.58
N THR A 112 10.30 1.85 1.46
CA THR A 112 10.97 1.81 0.16
C THR A 112 10.47 0.68 -0.74
N LYS A 113 10.27 -0.53 -0.18
CA LYS A 113 9.72 -1.65 -0.95
C LYS A 113 8.26 -1.43 -1.36
N LEU A 114 7.49 -0.69 -0.57
CA LEU A 114 6.11 -0.34 -0.89
C LEU A 114 6.09 0.56 -2.13
N HIS A 115 6.96 1.58 -2.16
CA HIS A 115 7.19 2.43 -3.33
C HIS A 115 7.55 1.61 -4.58
N LEU A 116 8.50 0.69 -4.49
CA LEU A 116 8.88 -0.18 -5.62
C LEU A 116 7.71 -1.04 -6.10
N ALA A 117 6.92 -1.61 -5.19
CA ALA A 117 5.71 -2.35 -5.55
C ALA A 117 4.68 -1.46 -6.27
N GLY A 118 4.64 -0.16 -5.94
CA GLY A 118 3.85 0.84 -6.67
C GLY A 118 4.31 1.02 -8.11
N HIS A 119 5.61 1.26 -8.31
CA HIS A 119 6.22 1.36 -9.64
C HIS A 119 5.98 0.11 -10.51
N ASP A 120 6.11 -1.06 -9.92
CA ASP A 120 5.97 -2.34 -10.63
C ASP A 120 4.50 -2.76 -10.85
N GLY A 121 3.52 -2.02 -10.30
CA GLY A 121 2.12 -2.45 -10.28
C GLY A 121 1.90 -3.77 -9.52
N ASN A 122 2.82 -4.13 -8.60
CA ASN A 122 2.83 -5.41 -7.90
C ASN A 122 1.91 -5.39 -6.68
N VAL A 123 0.60 -5.44 -6.93
CA VAL A 123 -0.44 -5.40 -5.90
C VAL A 123 -0.25 -6.46 -4.80
N PRO A 124 0.03 -7.76 -5.09
CA PRO A 124 0.21 -8.76 -4.04
C PRO A 124 1.38 -8.46 -3.09
N MET A 125 2.47 -7.88 -3.61
CA MET A 125 3.59 -7.44 -2.77
C MET A 125 3.20 -6.20 -1.95
N GLY A 126 2.57 -5.21 -2.57
CA GLY A 126 2.06 -4.02 -1.89
C GLY A 126 1.14 -4.35 -0.70
N THR A 127 0.21 -5.29 -0.87
CA THR A 127 -0.68 -5.76 0.21
C THR A 127 0.08 -6.34 1.39
N LYS A 128 1.08 -7.20 1.14
CA LYS A 128 1.90 -7.81 2.20
C LYS A 128 2.74 -6.77 2.94
N LEU A 129 3.29 -5.81 2.21
CA LEU A 129 4.08 -4.72 2.76
C LEU A 129 3.23 -3.79 3.61
N ALA A 130 2.07 -3.37 3.10
CA ALA A 130 1.11 -2.55 3.85
C ALA A 130 0.71 -3.22 5.17
N ALA A 131 0.48 -4.54 5.16
CA ALA A 131 0.09 -5.27 6.37
C ALA A 131 1.23 -5.29 7.39
N SER A 132 2.47 -5.47 6.91
CA SER A 132 3.67 -5.46 7.74
C SER A 132 3.94 -4.07 8.33
N ILE A 133 3.74 -3.01 7.55
CA ILE A 133 3.85 -1.61 8.00
C ILE A 133 2.82 -1.33 9.10
N ALA A 134 1.56 -1.75 8.92
CA ALA A 134 0.52 -1.56 9.92
C ALA A 134 0.81 -2.30 11.23
N ASP A 135 1.32 -3.53 11.16
CA ASP A 135 1.69 -4.28 12.35
C ASP A 135 2.85 -3.64 13.11
N LEU A 136 3.92 -3.28 12.41
CA LEU A 136 5.09 -2.68 13.01
C LEU A 136 4.83 -1.26 13.52
N SER A 137 3.91 -0.51 12.91
CA SER A 137 3.49 0.83 13.39
C SER A 137 2.79 0.74 14.75
N ARG A 138 1.86 -0.22 14.92
CA ARG A 138 1.22 -0.49 16.21
C ARG A 138 2.22 -0.94 17.27
N ARG A 139 3.17 -1.80 16.87
CA ARG A 139 4.26 -2.24 17.75
C ARG A 139 5.13 -1.06 18.19
N LEU A 140 5.56 -0.21 17.26
CA LEU A 140 6.37 0.97 17.57
C LEU A 140 5.65 1.91 18.55
N ALA A 141 4.35 2.12 18.34
CA ALA A 141 3.54 2.94 19.26
C ALA A 141 3.52 2.38 20.69
N THR A 142 3.58 1.05 20.85
CA THR A 142 3.69 0.41 22.18
C THR A 142 5.10 0.53 22.75
N GLU A 143 6.13 0.42 21.91
CA GLU A 143 7.54 0.51 22.34
C GLU A 143 7.95 1.93 22.72
N MET A 144 7.26 2.94 22.20
CA MET A 144 7.53 4.36 22.45
C MET A 144 6.62 5.01 23.51
N GLN A 145 5.75 4.24 24.17
CA GLN A 145 5.00 4.67 25.37
C GLN A 145 5.95 4.83 26.55
#